data_AF-A0A8S4FMR7-F1
#
_entry.id   AF-A0A8S4FMR7-F1
#
_cell.length_a   1.000
_cell.length_b   1.000
_cell.length_c   1.000
_cell.angle_alpha   90.00
_cell.angle_beta   90.00
_cell.angle_gamma   90.00
#
_symmetry.space_group_name_H-M   'P 1'
#
loop_
_entity.id
_entity.type
_entity.pdbx_description
1 polymer ?
#
loop_
_entity_poly.entity_id
_entity_poly.type
_entity_poly.pdbx_seq_one_letter_code
_entity_poly.pdbx_strand_id
1 'polypeptide(L)'
;MWVGVLNGLVTARCYYISIFMTVKLVYLLQLDSLRALVKGSQLTFFQREVLCALIVIEVHARDVTKMLVDENVKNVTDFQWSCQLRYYEVVKDMYPLEEGESAEIFQDEERLDTSAFYRQFSQNVEDVRALNAVFKYQNEYLGNSGRLVITPLTDRCYLTLMCAMHLKFGGAPAGPAGTGKTETTKVSSTT
;
A
#
# COMPACT_ATOMS: atom_id res chain seq x y z
N MET A 1 -3.80 -1.84 -6.21
CA MET A 1 -5.19 -2.05 -6.68
C MET A 1 -6.18 -1.00 -6.15
N TRP A 2 -6.37 -0.85 -4.82
CA TRP A 2 -7.31 0.11 -4.21
C TRP A 2 -7.08 1.59 -4.58
N VAL A 3 -5.84 2.07 -4.44
CA VAL A 3 -5.45 3.45 -4.78
C VAL A 3 -5.67 3.73 -6.26
N GLY A 4 -5.38 2.79 -7.16
CA GLY A 4 -5.60 2.93 -8.60
C GLY A 4 -7.08 3.11 -8.95
N VAL A 5 -7.95 2.30 -8.33
CA VAL A 5 -9.41 2.44 -8.46
C VAL A 5 -9.83 3.81 -7.96
N LEU A 6 -9.50 4.19 -6.72
CA LEU A 6 -9.89 5.49 -6.17
C LEU A 6 -9.32 6.70 -6.93
N ASN A 7 -8.08 6.62 -7.42
CA ASN A 7 -7.47 7.68 -8.22
C ASN A 7 -8.24 7.90 -9.53
N GLY A 8 -8.62 6.81 -10.20
CA GLY A 8 -9.52 6.87 -11.37
C GLY A 8 -10.89 7.46 -11.02
N LEU A 9 -11.44 7.12 -9.85
CA LEU A 9 -12.74 7.59 -9.39
C LEU A 9 -12.77 9.08 -8.98
N VAL A 10 -11.71 9.58 -8.32
CA VAL A 10 -11.58 10.99 -7.96
C VAL A 10 -11.32 11.86 -9.20
N THR A 11 -10.68 11.30 -10.23
CA THR A 11 -10.40 12.03 -11.48
C THR A 11 -11.60 12.05 -12.43
N ALA A 12 -12.49 11.05 -12.36
CA ALA A 12 -13.70 10.96 -13.19
C ALA A 12 -14.82 11.88 -12.66
N ARG A 13 -15.02 13.03 -13.32
CA ARG A 13 -16.04 14.05 -13.00
C ARG A 13 -17.52 13.60 -13.11
N CYS A 14 -17.79 12.38 -13.55
CA CYS A 14 -19.15 11.89 -13.80
C CYS A 14 -19.52 10.77 -12.81
N TYR A 15 -20.62 10.97 -12.07
CA TYR A 15 -21.27 10.00 -11.16
C TYR A 15 -20.68 9.83 -9.74
N TYR A 16 -20.26 10.93 -9.11
CA TYR A 16 -19.76 10.97 -7.72
C TYR A 16 -20.72 10.34 -6.67
N ILE A 17 -22.03 10.28 -6.89
CA ILE A 17 -22.97 9.65 -5.93
C ILE A 17 -23.19 8.16 -6.24
N SER A 18 -23.34 7.80 -7.52
CA SER A 18 -23.64 6.41 -7.92
C SER A 18 -22.45 5.48 -7.73
N ILE A 19 -21.22 5.96 -7.97
CA ILE A 19 -20.03 5.13 -7.90
C ILE A 19 -19.63 4.86 -6.45
N PHE A 20 -19.79 5.83 -5.55
CA PHE A 20 -19.48 5.65 -4.14
C PHE A 20 -20.46 4.72 -3.42
N MET A 21 -21.72 4.64 -3.86
CA MET A 21 -22.66 3.61 -3.39
C MET A 21 -22.22 2.21 -3.82
N THR A 22 -21.73 2.05 -5.05
CA THR A 22 -21.17 0.78 -5.54
C THR A 22 -19.93 0.37 -4.75
N VAL A 23 -19.00 1.30 -4.52
CA VAL A 23 -17.78 1.07 -3.75
C VAL A 23 -18.10 0.73 -2.29
N LYS A 24 -19.07 1.42 -1.68
CA LYS A 24 -19.57 1.10 -0.33
C LYS A 24 -20.18 -0.30 -0.27
N LEU A 25 -20.97 -0.70 -1.26
CA LEU A 25 -21.56 -2.06 -1.34
C LEU A 25 -20.48 -3.13 -1.50
N VAL A 26 -19.47 -2.90 -2.34
CA VAL A 26 -18.35 -3.84 -2.54
C VAL A 26 -17.56 -4.03 -1.23
N TYR A 27 -17.20 -2.96 -0.51
CA TYR A 27 -16.48 -3.09 0.76
C TYR A 27 -17.28 -3.82 1.84
N LEU A 28 -18.58 -3.53 1.95
CA LEU A 28 -19.41 -4.19 2.97
C LEU A 28 -19.54 -5.69 2.70
N LEU A 29 -19.76 -6.09 1.45
CA LEU A 29 -19.82 -7.51 1.06
C LEU A 29 -18.48 -8.23 1.28
N GLN A 30 -17.37 -7.58 0.95
CA GLN A 30 -16.04 -8.16 1.12
C GLN A 30 -15.68 -8.31 2.61
N LEU A 31 -15.92 -7.28 3.44
CA LEU A 31 -15.67 -7.34 4.88
C LEU A 31 -16.56 -8.36 5.60
N ASP A 32 -17.83 -8.48 5.22
CA ASP A 32 -18.73 -9.48 5.79
C ASP A 32 -18.30 -10.91 5.42
N SER A 33 -17.81 -11.11 4.18
CA SER A 33 -17.24 -12.38 3.73
C SER A 33 -15.96 -12.72 4.51
N LEU A 34 -15.05 -11.76 4.71
CA LEU A 34 -13.84 -11.94 5.52
C LEU A 34 -14.19 -12.24 6.99
N ARG A 35 -15.18 -11.55 7.55
CA ARG A 35 -15.67 -11.79 8.91
C ARG A 35 -16.27 -13.18 9.07
N ALA A 36 -17.06 -13.64 8.09
CA ALA A 36 -17.63 -14.98 8.07
C ALA A 36 -16.53 -16.05 8.01
N LEU A 37 -15.52 -15.82 7.16
CA LEU A 37 -14.38 -16.73 7.02
C LEU A 37 -13.58 -16.86 8.32
N VAL A 38 -13.28 -15.74 9.00
CA VAL A 38 -12.55 -15.75 10.29
C VAL A 38 -13.35 -16.45 11.40
N LYS A 39 -14.69 -16.36 11.38
CA LYS A 39 -15.59 -17.05 12.32
C LYS A 39 -15.76 -18.55 12.02
N GLY A 40 -15.42 -19.00 10.81
CA GLY A 40 -15.42 -20.42 10.45
C GLY A 40 -14.41 -21.22 11.25
N SER A 41 -14.72 -22.51 11.49
CA SER A 41 -13.95 -23.39 12.38
C SER A 41 -12.72 -24.05 11.74
N GLN A 42 -12.38 -23.76 10.48
CA GLN A 42 -11.33 -24.48 9.73
C GLN A 42 -10.27 -23.57 9.09
N LEU A 43 -9.67 -22.68 9.86
CA LEU A 43 -8.51 -21.90 9.41
C LEU A 43 -7.26 -22.29 10.19
N THR A 44 -6.15 -22.49 9.47
CA THR A 44 -4.83 -22.64 10.11
C THR A 44 -4.42 -21.33 10.79
N PHE A 45 -3.46 -21.43 11.71
CA PHE A 45 -2.90 -20.25 12.37
C PHE A 45 -2.39 -19.20 11.36
N PHE A 46 -1.62 -19.63 10.36
CA PHE A 46 -1.09 -18.74 9.33
C PHE A 46 -2.19 -18.07 8.50
N GLN A 47 -3.20 -18.83 8.06
CA GLN A 47 -4.33 -18.28 7.32
C GLN A 47 -5.09 -17.23 8.14
N ARG A 48 -5.26 -17.48 9.45
CA ARG A 48 -5.90 -16.53 10.35
C ARG A 48 -5.10 -15.24 10.48
N GLU A 49 -3.78 -15.31 10.62
CA GLU A 49 -2.92 -14.13 10.68
C GLU A 49 -3.01 -13.30 9.38
N VAL A 50 -2.98 -13.95 8.21
CA VAL A 50 -3.12 -13.27 6.90
C VAL A 50 -4.48 -12.56 6.81
N LEU A 51 -5.55 -13.23 7.25
CA LEU A 51 -6.90 -12.66 7.25
C LEU A 51 -7.04 -11.49 8.23
N CYS A 52 -6.46 -11.58 9.43
CA CYS A 52 -6.44 -10.47 10.38
C CYS A 52 -5.73 -9.25 9.78
N ALA A 53 -4.55 -9.46 9.17
CA ALA A 53 -3.81 -8.41 8.49
C ALA A 53 -4.62 -7.77 7.35
N LEU A 54 -5.30 -8.58 6.53
CA LEU A 54 -6.15 -8.10 5.45
C LEU A 54 -7.35 -7.30 5.98
N ILE A 55 -8.02 -7.77 7.03
CA ILE A 55 -9.16 -7.07 7.65
C ILE A 55 -8.74 -5.68 8.14
N VAL A 56 -7.56 -5.55 8.76
CA VAL A 56 -7.06 -4.24 9.22
C VAL A 56 -6.90 -3.26 8.05
N ILE A 57 -6.33 -3.71 6.93
CA ILE A 57 -6.14 -2.90 5.72
C ILE A 57 -7.50 -2.50 5.11
N GLU A 58 -8.43 -3.44 5.00
CA GLU A 58 -9.76 -3.20 4.40
C GLU A 58 -10.63 -2.27 5.26
N VAL A 59 -10.57 -2.40 6.58
CA VAL A 59 -11.25 -1.48 7.51
C VAL A 59 -10.71 -0.06 7.36
N HIS A 60 -9.39 0.11 7.28
CA HIS A 60 -8.78 1.42 7.06
C HIS A 60 -9.19 2.02 5.71
N ALA A 61 -9.13 1.25 4.63
CA ALA A 61 -9.55 1.65 3.30
C ALA A 61 -11.02 2.14 3.28
N ARG A 62 -11.91 1.40 3.94
CA ARG A 62 -13.31 1.82 4.11
C ARG A 62 -13.43 3.16 4.85
N ASP A 63 -12.71 3.31 5.95
CA ASP A 63 -12.80 4.51 6.79
C ASP A 63 -12.27 5.75 6.07
N VAL A 64 -11.17 5.63 5.33
CA VAL A 64 -10.66 6.69 4.44
C VAL A 64 -11.69 7.02 3.36
N THR A 65 -12.26 6.02 2.70
CA THR A 65 -13.30 6.24 1.67
C THR A 65 -14.50 6.99 2.23
N LYS A 66 -14.95 6.62 3.44
CA LYS A 66 -16.05 7.31 4.12
C LYS A 66 -15.69 8.76 4.42
N MET A 67 -14.50 9.03 4.95
CA MET A 67 -14.03 10.38 5.22
C MET A 67 -14.02 11.24 3.95
N LEU A 68 -13.49 10.72 2.83
CA LEU A 68 -13.46 11.46 1.56
C LEU A 68 -14.87 11.85 1.07
N VAL A 69 -15.87 10.99 1.31
CA VAL A 69 -17.28 11.27 0.98
C VAL A 69 -17.86 12.31 1.92
N ASP A 70 -17.70 12.12 3.23
CA ASP A 70 -18.24 13.03 4.24
C ASP A 70 -17.66 14.44 4.09
N GLU A 71 -16.40 14.56 3.68
CA GLU A 71 -15.71 15.82 3.38
C GLU A 71 -15.88 16.32 1.94
N ASN A 72 -16.63 15.60 1.10
CA ASN A 72 -16.96 15.98 -0.29
C ASN A 72 -15.70 16.27 -1.14
N VAL A 73 -14.69 15.41 -1.06
CA VAL A 73 -13.39 15.53 -1.74
C VAL A 73 -13.53 15.21 -3.22
N LYS A 74 -13.22 16.17 -4.10
CA LYS A 74 -13.50 16.04 -5.54
C LYS A 74 -12.27 16.04 -6.43
N ASN A 75 -11.12 16.46 -5.90
CA ASN A 75 -9.90 16.53 -6.68
C ASN A 75 -8.76 15.77 -6.00
N VAL A 76 -7.88 15.20 -6.81
CA VAL A 76 -6.65 14.54 -6.33
C VAL A 76 -5.64 15.51 -5.70
N THR A 77 -5.88 16.82 -5.83
CA THR A 77 -5.08 17.86 -5.18
C THR A 77 -5.62 18.23 -3.79
N ASP A 78 -6.83 17.80 -3.43
CA ASP A 78 -7.45 18.14 -2.15
C ASP A 78 -6.65 17.51 -1.01
N PHE A 79 -6.49 18.27 0.09
CA PHE A 79 -5.64 17.86 1.21
C PHE A 79 -6.00 16.48 1.76
N GLN A 80 -7.29 16.19 1.91
CA GLN A 80 -7.75 14.92 2.47
C GLN A 80 -7.38 13.70 1.63
N TRP A 81 -7.25 13.87 0.31
CA TRP A 81 -6.72 12.82 -0.56
C TRP A 81 -5.19 12.80 -0.51
N SER A 82 -4.56 13.97 -0.64
CA SER A 82 -3.10 14.08 -0.72
C SER A 82 -2.40 13.65 0.57
N CYS A 83 -3.05 13.78 1.74
CA CYS A 83 -2.55 13.34 3.03
C CYS A 83 -2.69 11.83 3.29
N GLN A 84 -3.31 11.04 2.39
CA GLN A 84 -3.32 9.59 2.54
C GLN A 84 -1.99 8.97 2.11
N LEU A 85 -1.62 7.82 2.68
CA LEU A 85 -0.52 7.00 2.16
C LEU A 85 -0.99 6.27 0.90
N ARG A 86 -0.32 6.48 -0.23
CA ARG A 86 -0.76 5.98 -1.55
C ARG A 86 0.37 5.25 -2.26
N TYR A 87 0.05 4.06 -2.76
CA TYR A 87 0.96 3.23 -3.54
C TYR A 87 0.65 3.38 -5.04
N TYR A 88 1.66 3.69 -5.83
CA TYR A 88 1.59 3.85 -7.27
C TYR A 88 2.52 2.86 -7.93
N GLU A 89 1.98 1.98 -8.77
CA GLU A 89 2.79 1.14 -9.63
C GLU A 89 3.34 1.99 -10.77
N VAL A 90 4.66 1.96 -10.93
CA VAL A 90 5.39 2.59 -12.02
C VAL A 90 5.79 1.46 -12.96
N VAL A 91 5.06 1.35 -14.06
CA VAL A 91 5.37 0.41 -15.13
C VAL A 91 6.67 0.85 -15.79
N LYS A 92 7.63 -0.06 -15.87
CA LYS A 92 8.86 0.17 -16.62
C LYS A 92 8.83 -0.60 -17.91
N ASP A 93 9.26 0.06 -18.98
CA ASP A 93 9.48 -0.61 -20.25
C ASP A 93 10.57 -1.68 -20.08
N MET A 94 10.32 -2.84 -20.68
CA MET A 94 11.32 -3.90 -20.75
C MET A 94 12.48 -3.44 -21.64
N TYR A 95 13.71 -3.75 -21.23
CA TYR A 95 14.84 -3.47 -22.10
C TYR A 95 14.85 -4.48 -23.25
N PRO A 96 14.87 -4.04 -24.52
CA PRO A 96 14.88 -4.95 -25.65
C PRO A 96 16.15 -5.81 -25.62
N LEU A 97 16.02 -7.07 -26.01
CA LEU A 97 17.17 -7.94 -26.24
C LEU A 97 17.92 -7.47 -27.48
N GLU A 98 19.24 -7.54 -27.43
CA GLU A 98 20.09 -7.33 -28.60
C GLU A 98 20.02 -8.54 -29.55
N GLU A 99 20.42 -8.37 -30.80
CA GLU A 99 20.39 -9.44 -31.79
C GLU A 99 21.36 -10.57 -31.38
N GLY A 100 20.83 -11.76 -31.14
CA GLY A 100 21.58 -12.92 -30.63
C GLY A 100 21.54 -13.10 -29.11
N GLU A 101 20.93 -12.19 -28.35
CA GLU A 101 20.62 -12.42 -26.94
C GLU A 101 19.37 -13.31 -26.77
N SER A 102 19.42 -14.22 -25.79
CA SER A 102 18.28 -15.06 -25.38
C SER A 102 17.83 -14.67 -23.97
N ALA A 103 16.52 -14.74 -23.70
CA ALA A 103 15.96 -14.52 -22.38
C ALA A 103 16.19 -15.71 -21.42
N GLU A 104 16.80 -16.79 -21.88
CA GLU A 104 17.08 -17.97 -21.06
C GLU A 104 18.13 -17.65 -19.99
N ILE A 105 17.95 -18.23 -18.79
CA ILE A 105 18.97 -18.18 -17.75
C ILE A 105 20.13 -19.06 -18.22
N PHE A 106 21.27 -18.42 -18.48
CA PHE A 106 22.48 -19.15 -18.84
C PHE A 106 23.21 -19.53 -17.56
N GLN A 107 23.50 -20.83 -17.40
CA GLN A 107 24.26 -21.34 -16.26
C GLN A 107 25.28 -22.37 -16.76
N ASP A 108 26.55 -22.10 -16.51
CA ASP A 108 27.66 -23.06 -16.65
C ASP A 108 28.32 -23.33 -15.27
N GLU A 109 29.40 -24.11 -15.24
CA GLU A 109 30.10 -24.46 -13.99
C GLU A 109 30.79 -23.26 -13.30
N GLU A 110 31.06 -22.17 -14.01
CA GLU A 110 31.81 -21.01 -13.51
C GLU A 110 30.94 -19.75 -13.34
N ARG A 111 29.82 -19.64 -14.06
CA ARG A 111 29.03 -18.42 -14.20
C ARG A 111 27.53 -18.73 -14.35
N LEU A 112 26.75 -18.03 -13.53
CA LEU A 112 25.32 -17.83 -13.71
C LEU A 112 25.09 -16.44 -14.31
N ASP A 113 24.54 -16.36 -15.52
CA ASP A 113 24.07 -15.11 -16.13
C ASP A 113 22.55 -15.09 -16.21
N THR A 114 21.97 -14.19 -15.44
CA THR A 114 20.51 -13.94 -15.38
C THR A 114 20.15 -12.57 -15.92
N SER A 115 21.11 -11.81 -16.48
CA SER A 115 20.90 -10.40 -16.81
C SER A 115 19.89 -10.21 -17.96
N ALA A 116 19.99 -10.99 -19.04
CA ALA A 116 19.03 -10.96 -20.14
C ALA A 116 17.63 -11.43 -19.70
N PHE A 117 17.57 -12.46 -18.85
CA PHE A 117 16.34 -12.90 -18.19
C PHE A 117 15.71 -11.72 -17.43
N TYR A 118 16.39 -11.12 -16.44
CA TYR A 118 15.85 -10.00 -15.65
C TYR A 118 15.49 -8.74 -16.46
N ARG A 119 16.08 -8.51 -17.63
CA ARG A 119 15.68 -7.42 -18.56
C ARG A 119 14.30 -7.64 -19.19
N GLN A 120 13.89 -8.91 -19.31
CA GLN A 120 12.64 -9.35 -19.91
C GLN A 120 11.53 -9.61 -18.88
N PHE A 121 11.85 -9.60 -17.57
CA PHE A 121 10.83 -9.58 -16.52
C PHE A 121 10.41 -8.16 -16.18
N SER A 122 9.19 -8.03 -15.65
CA SER A 122 8.65 -6.75 -15.18
C SER A 122 9.59 -6.14 -14.14
N GLN A 123 10.22 -5.02 -14.50
CA GLN A 123 11.00 -4.19 -13.59
C GLN A 123 10.12 -3.11 -12.94
N ASN A 124 8.82 -3.37 -12.83
CA ASN A 124 7.89 -2.42 -12.23
C ASN A 124 8.37 -2.10 -10.82
N VAL A 125 8.29 -0.83 -10.47
CA VAL A 125 8.62 -0.34 -9.14
C VAL A 125 7.39 0.28 -8.55
N GLU A 126 7.28 0.23 -7.23
CA GLU A 126 6.18 0.88 -6.52
C GLU A 126 6.70 2.14 -5.85
N ASP A 127 6.01 3.25 -6.08
CA ASP A 127 6.23 4.50 -5.36
C ASP A 127 5.20 4.61 -4.24
N VAL A 128 5.68 4.89 -3.04
CA VAL A 128 4.85 5.30 -1.91
C VAL A 128 4.84 6.82 -1.84
N ARG A 129 3.64 7.40 -1.85
CA ARG A 129 3.43 8.85 -1.88
C ARG A 129 2.50 9.28 -0.78
N ALA A 130 2.86 10.37 -0.11
CA ALA A 130 2.00 11.06 0.85
C ALA A 130 2.39 12.55 0.89
N LEU A 131 1.41 13.44 0.86
CA LEU A 131 1.62 14.88 0.68
C LEU A 131 2.53 15.14 -0.53
N ASN A 132 3.64 15.85 -0.32
CA ASN A 132 4.68 16.11 -1.32
C ASN A 132 5.81 15.07 -1.31
N ALA A 133 5.79 14.13 -0.37
CA ALA A 133 6.83 13.13 -0.22
C ALA A 133 6.59 11.94 -1.16
N VAL A 134 7.67 11.51 -1.82
CA VAL A 134 7.70 10.34 -2.70
C VAL A 134 8.91 9.49 -2.29
N PHE A 135 8.65 8.22 -2.01
CA PHE A 135 9.66 7.23 -1.70
C PHE A 135 9.46 6.00 -2.56
N LYS A 136 10.57 5.37 -2.97
CA LYS A 136 10.52 4.12 -3.70
C LYS A 136 10.38 2.97 -2.69
N TYR A 137 9.38 2.12 -2.88
CA TYR A 137 9.21 0.91 -2.08
C TYR A 137 10.40 -0.03 -2.30
N GLN A 138 10.95 -0.59 -1.21
CA GLN A 138 12.20 -1.36 -1.24
C GLN A 138 11.99 -2.86 -1.45
N ASN A 139 10.75 -3.36 -1.48
CA ASN A 139 10.43 -4.77 -1.68
C ASN A 139 11.08 -5.73 -0.67
N GLU A 140 11.32 -5.28 0.56
CA GLU A 140 11.87 -6.14 1.61
C GLU A 140 10.82 -7.15 2.08
N TYR A 141 11.22 -8.43 2.20
CA TYR A 141 10.33 -9.46 2.74
C TYR A 141 10.30 -9.41 4.27
N LEU A 142 9.14 -9.03 4.82
CA LEU A 142 8.95 -8.83 6.26
C LEU A 142 8.17 -9.97 6.94
N GLY A 143 7.77 -10.97 6.17
CA GLY A 143 6.84 -12.01 6.61
C GLY A 143 5.44 -11.48 6.94
N ASN A 144 4.57 -12.37 7.42
CA ASN A 144 3.24 -12.00 7.89
C ASN A 144 3.28 -11.76 9.40
N SER A 145 3.84 -10.62 9.79
CA SER A 145 3.86 -10.15 11.19
C SER A 145 2.58 -9.38 11.53
N GLY A 146 2.25 -9.31 12.82
CA GLY A 146 1.06 -8.62 13.29
C GLY A 146 1.01 -7.17 12.82
N ARG A 147 -0.11 -6.76 12.21
CA ARG A 147 -0.31 -5.40 11.73
C ARG A 147 -0.91 -4.52 12.82
N LEU A 148 -0.34 -3.34 13.01
CA LEU A 148 -0.91 -2.32 13.88
C LEU A 148 -2.21 -1.80 13.27
N VAL A 149 -3.25 -1.64 14.09
CA VAL A 149 -4.49 -1.00 13.65
C VAL A 149 -4.19 0.43 13.22
N ILE A 150 -4.62 0.78 12.02
CA ILE A 150 -4.40 2.10 11.44
C ILE A 150 -5.44 3.06 12.01
N THR A 151 -5.03 3.85 13.00
CA THR A 151 -5.88 4.87 13.64
C THR A 151 -5.55 6.27 13.09
N PRO A 152 -6.44 7.27 13.25
CA PRO A 152 -6.14 8.66 12.88
C PRO A 152 -4.90 9.25 13.58
N LEU A 153 -4.49 8.70 14.72
CA LEU A 153 -3.24 9.09 15.37
C LEU A 153 -2.04 8.45 14.66
N THR A 154 -2.13 7.15 14.36
CA THR A 154 -1.08 6.41 13.63
C THR A 154 -0.85 6.98 12.23
N ASP A 155 -1.92 7.34 11.50
CA ASP A 155 -1.82 7.98 10.19
C ASP A 155 -1.06 9.30 10.26
N ARG A 156 -1.38 10.17 11.23
CA ARG A 156 -0.67 11.43 11.44
C ARG A 156 0.80 11.23 11.79
N CYS A 157 1.11 10.19 12.57
CA CYS A 157 2.49 9.82 12.84
C CYS A 157 3.22 9.41 11.56
N TYR A 158 2.65 8.55 10.72
CA TYR A 158 3.27 8.17 9.43
C TYR A 158 3.51 9.38 8.54
N LEU A 159 2.55 10.29 8.43
CA LEU A 159 2.72 11.52 7.63
C LEU A 159 3.86 12.38 8.14
N THR A 160 3.96 12.54 9.46
CA THR A 160 5.03 13.31 10.08
C THR A 160 6.40 12.67 9.81
N LEU A 161 6.50 11.35 9.93
CA LEU A 161 7.73 10.60 9.66
C LEU A 161 8.14 10.66 8.18
N MET A 162 7.17 10.49 7.28
CA MET A 162 7.40 10.60 5.83
C MET A 162 7.88 12.00 5.43
N CYS A 163 7.27 13.06 5.96
CA CYS A 163 7.72 14.42 5.74
C CYS A 163 9.11 14.67 6.33
N ALA A 164 9.40 14.17 7.54
CA ALA A 164 10.72 14.30 8.15
C ALA A 164 11.80 13.62 7.27
N MET A 165 11.55 12.39 6.82
CA MET A 165 12.46 11.66 5.94
C MET A 165 12.66 12.37 4.59
N HIS A 166 11.59 12.97 4.04
CA HIS A 166 11.66 13.72 2.78
C HIS A 166 12.57 14.94 2.91
N LEU A 167 12.51 15.61 4.06
CA LEU A 167 13.35 16.74 4.44
C LEU A 167 14.74 16.31 4.99
N LYS A 168 15.09 15.02 4.94
CA LYS A 168 16.35 14.47 5.46
C LYS A 168 16.54 14.66 6.97
N PHE A 169 15.44 14.74 7.72
CA PHE A 169 15.42 14.76 9.19
C PHE A 169 15.05 13.40 9.77
N GLY A 170 15.47 13.15 11.01
CA GLY A 170 15.01 12.01 11.81
C GLY A 170 13.61 12.24 12.38
N GLY A 171 12.89 11.16 12.63
CA GLY A 171 11.58 11.19 13.30
C GLY A 171 11.71 10.90 14.80
N ALA A 172 11.23 11.81 15.65
CA ALA A 172 11.23 11.64 17.11
C ALA A 172 9.79 11.75 17.67
N PRO A 173 8.93 10.73 17.47
CA PRO A 173 7.60 10.73 18.07
C PRO A 173 7.73 10.72 19.61
N ALA A 174 7.08 11.69 20.27
CA ALA A 174 7.13 11.88 21.72
C ALA A 174 5.75 11.69 22.36
N GLY A 175 5.71 11.15 23.58
CA GLY A 175 4.47 10.91 24.32
C GLY A 175 4.63 9.90 25.48
N PRO A 176 3.60 9.74 26.34
CA PRO A 176 3.63 8.84 27.50
C PRO A 176 3.99 7.39 27.17
N ALA A 177 4.48 6.61 28.13
CA ALA A 177 4.76 5.18 27.91
C ALA A 177 3.49 4.42 27.46
N GLY A 178 3.65 3.42 26.57
CA GLY A 178 2.52 2.61 26.08
C GLY A 178 1.69 3.20 24.93
N THR A 179 2.04 4.37 24.39
CA THR A 179 1.29 5.01 23.28
C THR A 179 1.70 4.55 21.87
N GLY A 180 2.34 3.38 21.72
CA GLY A 180 2.67 2.79 20.42
C GLY A 180 3.77 3.50 19.61
N LYS A 181 4.61 4.32 20.25
CA LYS A 181 5.64 5.14 19.55
C LYS A 181 6.66 4.28 18.82
N THR A 182 7.20 3.26 19.49
CA THR A 182 8.24 2.38 18.95
C THR A 182 7.71 1.49 17.83
N GLU A 183 6.47 1.01 17.98
CA GLU A 183 5.77 0.21 16.98
C GLU A 183 5.46 1.04 15.72
N THR A 184 5.06 2.30 15.89
CA THR A 184 4.78 3.21 14.76
C THR A 184 6.05 3.50 13.94
N THR A 185 7.20 3.72 14.59
CA THR A 185 8.46 3.93 13.86
C THR A 185 8.88 2.69 13.07
N LYS A 186 8.70 1.48 13.61
CA LYS A 186 9.02 0.22 12.91
C LYS A 186 8.21 0.02 11.64
N VAL A 187 6.92 0.37 11.66
CA VAL A 187 6.06 0.25 10.47
C VAL A 187 6.38 1.33 9.43
N SER A 188 6.87 2.51 9.87
CA SER A 188 7.30 3.55 8.95
C SER A 188 8.61 3.24 8.24
N SER A 189 9.54 2.52 8.87
CA SER A 189 10.82 2.14 8.25
C SER A 189 10.70 1.04 7.20
N THR A 190 9.59 0.30 7.21
CA THR A 190 9.33 -0.84 6.34
C THR A 190 8.52 -0.49 5.09
N THR A 191 8.17 0.79 4.93
CA THR A 191 7.45 1.34 3.77
C THR A 191 8.41 2.16 2.91
#